data_AF-A0A059LNH2-F1
#
_entry.id   AF-A0A059LNH2-F1
#
_cell.length_a   1.000
_cell.length_b   1.000
_cell.length_c   1.000
_cell.angle_alpha   90.00
_cell.angle_beta   90.00
_cell.angle_gamma   90.00
#
_symmetry.space_group_name_H-M   'P 1'
#
loop_
_entity.id
_entity.type
_entity.pdbx_description
1 polymer ?
#
loop_
_entity_poly.entity_id
_entity_poly.type
_entity_poly.pdbx_seq_one_letter_code
_entity_poly.pdbx_strand_id
1 'polypeptide(L)'
;MVKSVHAMSAAEPGMYATYLRFLAQQAPECPDECRIMDDLIRPSALAALQSAFDPSASGGSPPNHVTMSIVLVDRACELASGSSAPFEVHATTAPVTASRFPACRALVSGGPRKVAVAKDSEWVVARRALEKERNEWDPKAEVLLSTRDGAIIEGLVTNFFVLSRTPRGTVLTTSLPEEGAAWGAVRSRVLEVAQGLGWKVEERSPTMQERREWAEAFITNSA
;
A
#
# COMPACT_ATOMS: atom_id res chain seq x y z
N MET A 1 -4.52 -5.14 1.35
CA MET A 1 -5.40 -5.03 2.53
C MET A 1 -5.78 -3.56 2.73
N VAL A 2 -7.04 -3.21 2.49
CA VAL A 2 -7.59 -1.85 2.71
C VAL A 2 -7.80 -1.70 4.21
N LYS A 3 -7.12 -0.72 4.84
CA LYS A 3 -7.03 -0.63 6.31
C LYS A 3 -8.17 0.12 7.00
N SER A 4 -9.11 0.73 6.27
CA SER A 4 -10.37 1.21 6.85
C SER A 4 -11.40 1.52 5.77
N VAL A 5 -12.32 0.60 5.54
CA VAL A 5 -13.47 0.79 4.64
C VAL A 5 -14.43 1.85 5.23
N HIS A 6 -14.53 1.89 6.56
CA HIS A 6 -15.30 2.89 7.30
C HIS A 6 -14.84 4.34 7.02
N ALA A 7 -13.54 4.60 7.03
CA ALA A 7 -12.99 5.93 6.73
C ALA A 7 -13.25 6.36 5.27
N MET A 8 -13.29 5.39 4.34
CA MET A 8 -13.57 5.66 2.93
C MET A 8 -15.06 5.93 2.68
N SER A 9 -15.95 5.23 3.38
CA SER A 9 -17.40 5.47 3.26
C SER A 9 -17.88 6.78 3.89
N ALA A 10 -17.18 7.30 4.89
CA ALA A 10 -17.47 8.61 5.45
C ALA A 10 -17.08 9.76 4.49
N ALA A 11 -16.23 9.48 3.49
CA ALA A 11 -15.68 10.48 2.58
C ALA A 11 -16.50 10.66 1.29
N GLU A 12 -17.04 9.60 0.68
CA GLU A 12 -17.79 9.68 -0.60
C GLU A 12 -18.86 8.56 -0.75
N PRO A 13 -20.13 8.85 -1.11
CA PRO A 13 -21.17 7.84 -1.35
C PRO A 13 -21.05 7.15 -2.72
N GLY A 14 -21.21 5.82 -2.78
CA GLY A 14 -21.35 5.10 -4.05
C GLY A 14 -20.97 3.63 -3.98
N MET A 15 -19.67 3.32 -4.10
CA MET A 15 -19.17 1.93 -4.18
C MET A 15 -19.06 1.26 -2.80
N TYR A 16 -18.56 1.99 -1.81
CA TYR A 16 -18.43 1.48 -0.43
C TYR A 16 -19.77 1.19 0.22
N ALA A 17 -20.85 1.84 -0.24
CA ALA A 17 -22.20 1.63 0.26
C ALA A 17 -22.75 0.22 -0.06
N THR A 18 -22.41 -0.38 -1.21
CA THR A 18 -22.81 -1.75 -1.54
C THR A 18 -22.04 -2.76 -0.68
N TYR A 19 -20.72 -2.56 -0.54
CA TYR A 19 -19.87 -3.39 0.29
C TYR A 19 -20.26 -3.33 1.79
N LEU A 20 -20.51 -2.14 2.33
CA LEU A 20 -20.95 -1.98 3.72
C LEU A 20 -22.35 -2.54 3.96
N ARG A 21 -23.27 -2.42 2.99
CA ARG A 21 -24.58 -3.08 3.07
C ARG A 21 -24.43 -4.60 3.11
N PHE A 22 -23.56 -5.16 2.29
CA PHE A 22 -23.25 -6.59 2.32
C PHE A 22 -22.69 -6.99 3.70
N LEU A 23 -21.70 -6.28 4.23
CA LEU A 23 -21.15 -6.57 5.57
C LEU A 23 -22.22 -6.51 6.67
N ALA A 24 -23.06 -5.49 6.66
CA ALA A 24 -24.15 -5.33 7.64
C ALA A 24 -25.21 -6.45 7.54
N GLN A 25 -25.45 -7.00 6.34
CA GLN A 25 -26.35 -8.14 6.13
C GLN A 25 -25.77 -9.46 6.64
N GLN A 26 -24.45 -9.65 6.56
CA GLN A 26 -23.80 -10.89 6.99
C GLN A 26 -23.66 -10.99 8.53
N ALA A 27 -23.62 -9.86 9.23
CA ALA A 27 -23.50 -9.82 10.69
C ALA A 27 -24.08 -8.52 11.27
N PRO A 28 -25.39 -8.48 11.56
CA PRO A 28 -26.11 -7.25 11.91
C PRO A 28 -25.73 -6.63 13.27
N GLU A 29 -25.14 -7.39 14.19
CA GLU A 29 -24.79 -6.89 15.53
C GLU A 29 -23.31 -6.49 15.69
N CYS A 30 -22.40 -7.08 14.91
CA CYS A 30 -20.99 -6.69 14.84
C CYS A 30 -20.29 -7.49 13.73
N PRO A 31 -20.04 -6.90 12.54
CA PRO A 31 -19.34 -7.62 11.48
C PRO A 31 -17.88 -7.80 11.82
N ASP A 32 -17.44 -9.06 11.92
CA ASP A 32 -16.03 -9.41 11.80
C ASP A 32 -15.63 -9.25 10.33
N GLU A 33 -15.39 -7.99 9.93
CA GLU A 33 -15.05 -7.61 8.55
C GLU A 33 -13.87 -8.42 8.01
N CYS A 34 -12.91 -8.74 8.89
CA CYS A 34 -11.75 -9.55 8.55
C CYS A 34 -12.16 -10.97 8.14
N ARG A 35 -13.03 -11.62 8.91
CA ARG A 35 -13.52 -12.96 8.60
C ARG A 35 -14.36 -12.97 7.31
N ILE A 36 -15.26 -12.00 7.13
CA ILE A 36 -16.11 -11.95 5.93
C ILE A 36 -15.27 -11.74 4.66
N MET A 37 -14.27 -10.85 4.72
CA MET A 37 -13.35 -10.64 3.60
C MET A 37 -12.47 -11.86 3.33
N ASP A 38 -12.03 -12.53 4.38
CA ASP A 38 -11.25 -13.74 4.26
C ASP A 38 -12.08 -14.87 3.62
N ASP A 39 -13.31 -15.11 4.06
CA ASP A 39 -14.22 -16.09 3.46
C ASP A 39 -14.49 -15.80 1.96
N LEU A 40 -14.62 -14.52 1.60
CA LEU A 40 -14.85 -14.09 0.21
C LEU A 40 -13.61 -14.28 -0.68
N ILE A 41 -12.41 -13.94 -0.17
CA ILE A 41 -11.19 -13.88 -0.97
C ILE A 41 -10.44 -15.21 -1.00
N ARG A 42 -10.44 -15.93 0.12
CA ARG A 42 -9.61 -17.12 0.37
C ARG A 42 -9.72 -18.17 -0.74
N PRO A 43 -10.90 -18.54 -1.27
CA PRO A 43 -10.98 -19.57 -2.30
C PRO A 43 -10.21 -19.22 -3.57
N SER A 44 -10.43 -18.01 -4.12
CA SER A 44 -9.73 -17.56 -5.33
C SER A 44 -8.24 -17.35 -5.09
N ALA A 45 -7.87 -16.77 -3.95
CA ALA A 45 -6.46 -16.54 -3.60
C ALA A 45 -5.67 -17.85 -3.45
N LEU A 46 -6.25 -18.87 -2.79
CA LEU A 46 -5.63 -20.17 -2.63
C LEU A 46 -5.47 -20.89 -3.97
N ALA A 47 -6.49 -20.87 -4.83
CA ALA A 47 -6.41 -21.47 -6.16
C ALA A 47 -5.29 -20.84 -7.00
N ALA A 48 -5.16 -19.50 -6.95
CA ALA A 48 -4.10 -18.79 -7.65
C ALA A 48 -2.70 -19.15 -7.12
N LEU A 49 -2.52 -19.23 -5.79
CA LEU A 49 -1.24 -19.66 -5.19
C LEU A 49 -0.90 -21.10 -5.54
N GLN A 50 -1.86 -22.01 -5.45
CA GLN A 50 -1.65 -23.42 -5.80
C GLN A 50 -1.19 -23.52 -7.25
N SER A 51 -1.83 -22.81 -8.18
CA SER A 51 -1.40 -22.77 -9.58
C SER A 51 0.00 -22.17 -9.76
N ALA A 52 0.39 -21.17 -8.96
CA ALA A 52 1.70 -20.51 -9.07
C ALA A 52 2.86 -21.38 -8.60
N PHE A 53 2.61 -22.21 -7.59
CA PHE A 53 3.60 -23.07 -6.95
C PHE A 53 3.48 -24.54 -7.36
N ASP A 54 2.57 -24.87 -8.29
CA ASP A 54 2.47 -26.20 -8.87
C ASP A 54 3.67 -26.49 -9.79
N PRO A 55 4.56 -27.42 -9.42
CA PRO A 55 5.73 -27.76 -10.22
C PRO A 55 5.34 -28.44 -11.54
N SER A 56 4.13 -28.98 -11.65
CA SER A 56 3.65 -29.64 -12.88
C SER A 56 3.13 -28.67 -13.94
N ALA A 57 2.74 -27.46 -13.54
CA ALA A 57 2.15 -26.45 -14.42
C ALA A 57 3.18 -25.54 -15.12
N SER A 58 4.38 -25.39 -14.54
CA SER A 58 5.33 -24.32 -14.93
C SER A 58 6.59 -24.79 -15.64
N GLY A 59 6.82 -26.11 -15.80
CA GLY A 59 7.98 -26.66 -16.51
C GLY A 59 9.35 -26.23 -15.95
N GLY A 60 9.38 -25.64 -14.76
CA GLY A 60 10.53 -25.03 -14.12
C GLY A 60 10.38 -25.00 -12.61
N SER A 61 11.41 -24.52 -11.90
CA SER A 61 11.37 -24.38 -10.44
C SER A 61 10.31 -23.36 -10.02
N PRO A 62 9.54 -23.61 -8.95
CA PRO A 62 8.56 -22.65 -8.46
C PRO A 62 9.24 -21.32 -8.09
N PRO A 63 8.56 -20.18 -8.27
CA PRO A 63 9.13 -18.88 -7.98
C PRO A 63 9.36 -18.69 -6.47
N ASN A 64 10.46 -18.03 -6.09
CA ASN A 64 10.72 -17.70 -4.67
C ASN A 64 9.74 -16.65 -4.14
N HIS A 65 9.22 -15.78 -5.02
CA HIS A 65 8.30 -14.70 -4.68
C HIS A 65 7.26 -14.53 -5.79
N VAL A 66 6.02 -14.22 -5.42
CA VAL A 66 4.93 -13.91 -6.36
C VAL A 66 4.22 -12.62 -5.94
N THR A 67 3.80 -11.83 -6.92
CA THR A 67 2.82 -10.75 -6.73
C THR A 67 1.44 -11.31 -7.00
N MET A 68 0.48 -11.08 -6.10
CA MET A 68 -0.91 -11.47 -6.28
C MET A 68 -1.79 -10.24 -6.46
N SER A 69 -2.57 -10.24 -7.55
CA SER A 69 -3.61 -9.25 -7.81
C SER A 69 -4.97 -9.87 -7.53
N ILE A 70 -5.77 -9.23 -6.68
CA ILE A 70 -7.13 -9.65 -6.34
C ILE A 70 -8.09 -8.53 -6.76
N VAL A 71 -9.06 -8.86 -7.60
CA VAL A 71 -10.08 -7.95 -8.12
C VAL A 71 -11.45 -8.44 -7.69
N LEU A 72 -12.20 -7.58 -7.00
CA LEU A 72 -13.60 -7.80 -6.68
C LEU A 72 -14.45 -7.11 -7.74
N VAL A 73 -15.31 -7.85 -8.41
CA VAL A 73 -16.23 -7.35 -9.43
C VAL A 73 -17.65 -7.39 -8.87
N ASP A 74 -18.32 -6.23 -8.85
CA ASP A 74 -19.72 -6.14 -8.43
C ASP A 74 -20.64 -6.75 -9.51
N ARG A 75 -21.39 -7.79 -9.13
CA ARG A 75 -22.36 -8.51 -9.95
C ARG A 75 -23.80 -8.31 -9.45
N ALA A 76 -24.05 -7.32 -8.59
CA ALA A 76 -25.36 -7.08 -7.99
C ALA A 76 -26.48 -6.84 -9.02
N CYS A 77 -26.16 -6.36 -10.23
CA CYS A 77 -27.14 -6.19 -11.31
C CYS A 77 -27.47 -7.47 -12.09
N GLU A 78 -26.65 -8.52 -11.98
CA GLU A 78 -26.78 -9.76 -12.77
C GLU A 78 -27.40 -10.92 -11.97
N LEU A 79 -27.46 -10.80 -10.64
CA LEU A 79 -28.02 -11.81 -9.75
C LEU A 79 -29.52 -11.61 -9.56
N ALA A 80 -30.29 -12.08 -10.54
CA ALA A 80 -31.68 -12.47 -10.29
C ALA A 80 -31.68 -13.68 -9.36
N SER A 81 -31.95 -13.45 -8.07
CA SER A 81 -32.39 -14.45 -7.10
C SER A 81 -31.51 -15.71 -6.95
N GLY A 82 -30.53 -15.69 -6.02
CA GLY A 82 -30.10 -16.93 -5.34
C GLY A 82 -28.61 -17.17 -5.06
N SER A 83 -27.67 -16.33 -5.48
CA SER A 83 -26.23 -16.54 -5.17
C SER A 83 -25.75 -15.74 -3.95
N SER A 84 -24.81 -16.31 -3.20
CA SER A 84 -24.48 -15.99 -1.79
C SER A 84 -23.52 -14.81 -1.56
N ALA A 85 -23.05 -14.11 -2.60
CA ALA A 85 -22.36 -12.82 -2.45
C ALA A 85 -22.51 -11.99 -3.73
N PRO A 86 -22.67 -10.66 -3.64
CA PRO A 86 -22.82 -9.78 -4.81
C PRO A 86 -21.50 -9.56 -5.56
N PHE A 87 -20.40 -10.20 -5.13
CA PHE A 87 -19.07 -9.99 -5.68
C PHE A 87 -18.51 -11.27 -6.29
N GLU A 88 -17.96 -11.14 -7.49
CA GLU A 88 -17.07 -12.14 -8.09
C GLU A 88 -15.61 -11.79 -7.74
N VAL A 89 -14.81 -12.77 -7.32
CA VAL A 89 -13.41 -12.55 -6.92
C VAL A 89 -12.48 -13.22 -7.91
N HIS A 90 -11.70 -12.41 -8.63
CA HIS A 90 -10.63 -12.88 -9.48
C HIS A 90 -9.29 -12.70 -8.76
N ALA A 91 -8.50 -13.77 -8.69
CA ALA A 91 -7.13 -13.72 -8.18
C ALA A 91 -6.16 -14.25 -9.24
N THR A 92 -5.06 -13.55 -9.45
CA THR A 92 -3.98 -13.95 -10.34
C THR A 92 -2.63 -13.72 -9.69
N THR A 93 -1.64 -14.53 -10.04
CA THR A 93 -0.27 -14.45 -9.53
C THR A 93 0.72 -14.28 -10.66
N ALA A 94 1.77 -13.50 -10.43
CA ALA A 94 2.91 -13.38 -11.33
C ALA A 94 4.22 -13.56 -10.55
N PRO A 95 5.24 -14.25 -11.11
CA PRO A 95 6.53 -14.41 -10.45
C PRO A 95 7.25 -13.06 -10.33
N VAL A 96 7.85 -12.81 -9.16
CA VAL A 96 8.70 -11.64 -8.93
C VAL A 96 10.15 -12.07 -9.19
N THR A 97 10.72 -11.58 -10.29
CA THR A 97 12.15 -11.68 -10.51
C THR A 97 12.85 -10.66 -9.61
N ALA A 98 13.87 -11.11 -8.86
CA ALA A 98 14.69 -10.23 -8.06
C ALA A 98 15.50 -9.31 -8.99
N SER A 99 14.92 -8.17 -9.33
CA SER A 99 15.64 -7.09 -10.00
C SER A 99 16.60 -6.47 -9.00
N ARG A 100 17.87 -6.32 -9.38
CA ARG A 100 18.75 -5.34 -8.74
C ARG A 100 18.23 -3.97 -9.13
N PHE A 101 17.34 -3.40 -8.33
CA PHE A 101 16.83 -2.07 -8.59
C PHE A 101 17.99 -1.07 -8.47
N PRO A 102 18.32 -0.32 -9.53
CA PRO A 102 19.26 0.78 -9.40
C PRO A 102 18.68 1.81 -8.42
N ALA A 103 19.55 2.52 -7.70
CA ALA A 103 19.13 3.63 -6.86
C ALA A 103 18.29 4.62 -7.69
N CYS A 104 17.14 5.03 -7.18
CA CYS A 104 16.29 6.03 -7.83
C CYS A 104 16.67 7.45 -7.38
N ARG A 105 16.50 8.42 -8.27
CA ARG A 105 16.54 9.84 -7.90
C ARG A 105 15.19 10.23 -7.30
N ALA A 106 15.18 11.26 -6.45
CA ALA A 106 13.96 11.77 -5.84
C ALA A 106 13.86 13.28 -6.08
N LEU A 107 12.68 13.71 -6.51
CA LEU A 107 12.27 15.12 -6.58
C LEU A 107 11.42 15.42 -5.34
N VAL A 108 11.80 16.40 -4.53
CA VAL A 108 10.95 16.86 -3.44
C VAL A 108 10.01 17.93 -4.00
N SER A 109 8.73 17.60 -4.17
CA SER A 109 7.71 18.49 -4.72
C SER A 109 6.32 18.10 -4.20
N GLY A 110 5.39 19.05 -4.23
CA GLY A 110 4.03 18.88 -3.74
C GLY A 110 3.90 18.98 -2.22
N GLY A 111 2.65 18.84 -1.77
CA GLY A 111 2.25 18.95 -0.36
C GLY A 111 1.58 17.68 0.17
N PRO A 112 1.16 17.67 1.46
CA PRO A 112 0.41 16.56 2.04
C PRO A 112 -0.85 16.23 1.22
N ARG A 113 -1.22 14.95 1.18
CA ARG A 113 -2.49 14.51 0.57
C ARG A 113 -3.67 15.00 1.41
N LYS A 114 -4.77 15.36 0.74
CA LYS A 114 -6.02 15.75 1.41
C LYS A 114 -6.57 14.65 2.32
N VAL A 115 -6.52 13.40 1.86
CA VAL A 115 -6.93 12.21 2.62
C VAL A 115 -5.77 11.23 2.67
N ALA A 116 -4.80 11.51 3.53
CA ALA A 116 -3.60 10.70 3.68
C ALA A 116 -3.88 9.28 4.21
N VAL A 117 -4.76 9.17 5.20
CA VAL A 117 -5.01 7.93 5.94
C VAL A 117 -5.71 6.83 5.12
N ALA A 118 -6.19 7.15 3.91
CA ALA A 118 -6.85 6.20 3.03
C ALA A 118 -6.21 6.14 1.64
N LYS A 119 -6.47 5.03 0.93
CA LYS A 119 -6.18 4.90 -0.50
C LYS A 119 -7.30 5.56 -1.29
N ASP A 120 -7.25 6.88 -1.36
CA ASP A 120 -8.22 7.72 -2.04
C ASP A 120 -8.03 7.67 -3.57
N SER A 121 -9.11 7.42 -4.33
CA SER A 121 -9.07 7.44 -5.79
C SER A 121 -8.92 8.84 -6.38
N GLU A 122 -9.35 9.90 -5.68
CA GLU A 122 -9.13 11.28 -6.12
C GLU A 122 -7.63 11.59 -6.24
N TRP A 123 -6.80 10.92 -5.43
CA TRP A 123 -5.36 11.06 -5.48
C TRP A 123 -4.76 10.73 -6.85
N VAL A 124 -5.37 9.81 -7.60
CA VAL A 124 -4.95 9.48 -8.98
C VAL A 124 -5.09 10.69 -9.90
N VAL A 125 -6.11 11.53 -9.70
CA VAL A 125 -6.31 12.76 -10.46
C VAL A 125 -5.40 13.86 -9.93
N ALA A 126 -5.36 14.04 -8.60
CA ALA A 126 -4.61 15.10 -7.94
C ALA A 126 -3.11 15.03 -8.22
N ARG A 127 -2.53 13.82 -8.29
CA ARG A 127 -1.09 13.65 -8.50
C ARG A 127 -0.63 13.81 -9.95
N ARG A 128 -1.53 13.92 -10.93
CA ARG A 128 -1.16 14.02 -12.37
C ARG A 128 -0.22 15.19 -12.67
N ALA A 129 -0.42 16.32 -11.97
CA ALA A 129 0.45 17.48 -12.12
C ALA A 129 1.89 17.17 -11.65
N LEU A 130 2.04 16.47 -10.53
CA LEU A 130 3.33 16.05 -9.99
C LEU A 130 3.99 14.97 -10.85
N GLU A 131 3.20 14.04 -11.41
CA GLU A 131 3.70 13.05 -12.37
C GLU A 131 4.22 13.71 -13.66
N LYS A 132 3.52 14.75 -14.14
CA LYS A 132 3.97 15.55 -15.28
C LYS A 132 5.28 16.28 -14.97
N GLU A 133 5.35 16.96 -13.83
CA GLU A 133 6.56 17.64 -13.35
C GLU A 133 7.74 16.68 -13.23
N ARG A 134 7.53 15.52 -12.59
CA ARG A 134 8.52 14.43 -12.53
C ARG A 134 8.97 14.03 -13.93
N ASN A 135 8.05 13.80 -14.85
CA ASN A 135 8.41 13.35 -16.21
C ASN A 135 9.24 14.40 -16.97
N GLU A 136 8.99 15.68 -16.75
CA GLU A 136 9.78 16.78 -17.32
C GLU A 136 11.17 16.87 -16.67
N TRP A 137 11.30 16.53 -15.39
CA TRP A 137 12.57 16.54 -14.65
C TRP A 137 13.43 15.28 -14.85
N ASP A 138 12.87 14.12 -14.52
CA ASP A 138 13.46 12.79 -14.67
C ASP A 138 12.34 11.71 -14.60
N PRO A 139 11.98 11.07 -15.73
CA PRO A 139 10.92 10.05 -15.76
C PRO A 139 11.16 8.83 -14.85
N LYS A 140 12.40 8.62 -14.38
CA LYS A 140 12.77 7.51 -13.50
C LYS A 140 12.79 7.89 -12.02
N ALA A 141 12.51 9.15 -11.70
CA ALA A 141 12.53 9.62 -10.33
C ALA A 141 11.27 9.24 -9.55
N GLU A 142 11.40 9.19 -8.23
CA GLU A 142 10.27 9.27 -7.31
C GLU A 142 9.96 10.76 -7.03
N VAL A 143 8.70 11.09 -6.73
CA VAL A 143 8.36 12.39 -6.15
C VAL A 143 8.05 12.20 -4.67
N LEU A 144 8.77 12.91 -3.81
CA LEU A 144 8.57 12.95 -2.38
C LEU A 144 7.77 14.19 -1.99
N LEU A 145 6.60 13.96 -1.42
CA LEU A 145 5.74 14.99 -0.84
C LEU A 145 6.37 15.53 0.44
N SER A 146 6.22 16.84 0.65
CA SER A 146 6.76 17.50 1.83
C SER A 146 5.77 18.49 2.45
N THR A 147 5.92 18.74 3.74
CA THR A 147 5.24 19.83 4.43
C THR A 147 5.84 21.18 4.01
N ARG A 148 5.17 22.29 4.36
CA ARG A 148 5.65 23.64 4.03
C ARG A 148 7.00 24.00 4.66
N ASP A 149 7.30 23.40 5.81
CA ASP A 149 8.57 23.52 6.53
C ASP A 149 9.66 22.55 6.02
N GLY A 150 9.36 21.75 4.99
CA GLY A 150 10.33 20.91 4.30
C GLY A 150 10.56 19.54 4.95
N ALA A 151 9.65 19.10 5.83
CA ALA A 151 9.64 17.73 6.32
C ALA A 151 9.05 16.81 5.25
N ILE A 152 9.74 15.73 4.94
CA ILE A 152 9.33 14.76 3.91
C ILE A 152 8.33 13.80 4.53
N ILE A 153 7.23 13.57 3.83
CA ILE A 153 6.11 12.75 4.31
C ILE A 153 6.17 11.36 3.69
N GLU A 154 6.04 11.30 2.36
CA GLU A 154 5.95 10.05 1.60
C GLU A 154 6.13 10.33 0.11
N GLY A 155 6.17 9.30 -0.73
CA GLY A 155 6.13 9.45 -2.18
C GLY A 155 4.72 9.54 -2.75
N LEU A 156 4.57 9.55 -4.08
CA LEU A 156 3.22 9.60 -4.68
C LEU A 156 2.39 8.36 -4.36
N VAL A 157 3.02 7.19 -4.26
CA VAL A 157 2.34 5.93 -3.92
C VAL A 157 3.18 5.06 -2.99
N THR A 158 4.18 5.66 -2.37
CA THR A 158 5.21 4.95 -1.62
C THR A 158 5.40 5.57 -0.24
N ASN A 159 5.72 4.80 0.78
CA ASN A 159 6.17 5.35 2.06
C ASN A 159 7.67 5.61 2.01
N PHE A 160 8.15 6.67 2.67
CA PHE A 160 9.56 7.06 2.70
C PHE A 160 10.22 6.74 4.04
N PHE A 161 11.44 6.23 3.99
CA PHE A 161 12.23 5.86 5.15
C PHE A 161 13.65 6.39 5.03
N VAL A 162 14.20 6.75 6.18
CA VAL A 162 15.59 7.16 6.34
C VAL A 162 16.24 6.26 7.38
N LEU A 163 17.46 5.80 7.07
CA LEU A 163 18.34 5.13 8.01
C LEU A 163 19.49 6.05 8.36
N SER A 164 19.66 6.31 9.65
CA SER A 164 20.79 7.06 10.19
C SER A 164 21.64 6.15 11.07
N ARG A 165 22.97 6.30 10.98
CA ARG A 165 23.92 5.59 11.85
C ARG A 165 24.35 6.52 12.97
N THR A 166 24.10 6.10 14.20
CA THR A 166 24.52 6.84 15.40
C THR A 166 25.53 6.00 16.19
N PRO A 167 26.30 6.61 17.11
CA PRO A 167 27.14 5.86 18.04
C PRO A 167 26.35 4.85 18.90
N ARG A 168 25.03 5.04 19.06
CA ARG A 168 24.14 4.15 19.83
C ARG A 168 23.46 3.07 18.98
N GLY A 169 23.78 2.99 17.68
CA GLY A 169 23.21 2.03 16.74
C GLY A 169 22.44 2.69 15.59
N THR A 170 21.62 1.87 14.92
CA THR A 170 20.82 2.28 13.75
C THR A 170 19.50 2.90 14.18
N VAL A 171 19.14 4.02 13.54
CA VAL A 171 17.85 4.68 13.69
C VAL A 171 17.11 4.63 12.35
N LEU A 172 15.88 4.12 12.36
CA LEU A 172 14.96 4.17 11.24
C LEU A 172 13.94 5.30 11.48
N THR A 173 13.88 6.27 10.58
CA THR A 173 12.97 7.40 10.65
C THR A 173 11.95 7.34 9.50
N THR A 174 10.67 7.54 9.79
CA THR A 174 9.60 7.60 8.79
C THR A 174 8.42 8.42 9.32
N SER A 175 7.67 9.06 8.43
CA SER A 175 6.55 9.90 8.81
C SER A 175 5.38 9.10 9.38
N LEU A 176 4.64 9.73 10.30
CA LEU A 176 3.44 9.17 10.90
C LEU A 176 2.20 9.36 10.01
N PRO A 177 1.19 8.49 10.08
CA PRO A 177 -0.10 8.73 9.44
C PRO A 177 -0.76 10.05 9.88
N GLU A 178 -0.58 10.44 11.14
CA GLU A 178 -1.05 11.69 11.72
C GLU A 178 -0.36 12.93 11.10
N GLU A 179 0.84 12.75 10.53
CA GLU A 179 1.59 13.78 9.78
C GLU A 179 1.24 13.81 8.29
N GLY A 180 0.27 12.99 7.85
CA GLY A 180 -0.19 12.96 6.46
C GLY A 180 0.43 11.85 5.61
N ALA A 181 1.04 10.84 6.20
CA ALA A 181 1.49 9.64 5.49
C ALA A 181 0.37 8.59 5.33
N ALA A 182 0.45 7.74 4.30
CA ALA A 182 -0.45 6.62 4.12
C ALA A 182 -0.14 5.49 5.10
N TRP A 183 -1.21 4.82 5.56
CA TRP A 183 -1.09 3.51 6.18
C TRP A 183 -0.61 2.46 5.16
N GLY A 184 0.72 2.26 5.06
CA GLY A 184 1.31 1.20 4.24
C GLY A 184 1.28 -0.15 4.94
N ALA A 185 0.93 -1.22 4.22
CA ALA A 185 1.10 -2.59 4.71
C ALA A 185 2.58 -2.97 4.80
N VAL A 186 3.36 -2.64 3.76
CA VAL A 186 4.82 -2.85 3.76
C VAL A 186 5.50 -1.96 4.80
N ARG A 187 5.03 -0.72 5.00
CA ARG A 187 5.50 0.14 6.10
C ARG A 187 5.41 -0.55 7.45
N SER A 188 4.24 -1.10 7.81
CA SER A 188 4.09 -1.85 9.07
C SER A 188 5.12 -2.96 9.19
N ARG A 189 5.36 -3.72 8.11
CA ARG A 189 6.34 -4.80 8.14
C ARG A 189 7.78 -4.31 8.30
N VAL A 190 8.15 -3.19 7.66
CA VAL A 190 9.47 -2.57 7.84
C VAL A 190 9.68 -2.15 9.29
N LEU A 191 8.68 -1.55 9.93
CA LEU A 191 8.76 -1.15 11.34
C LEU A 191 8.93 -2.35 12.27
N GLU A 192 8.15 -3.42 12.07
CA GLU A 192 8.28 -4.67 12.83
C GLU A 192 9.68 -5.30 12.68
N VAL A 193 10.21 -5.35 11.46
CA VAL A 193 11.55 -5.88 11.19
C VAL A 193 12.62 -5.01 11.86
N ALA A 194 12.52 -3.68 11.76
CA ALA A 194 13.47 -2.77 12.40
C ALA A 194 13.49 -2.94 13.93
N GLN A 195 12.31 -3.06 14.55
CA GLN A 195 12.20 -3.34 15.98
C GLN A 195 12.80 -4.72 16.34
N GLY A 196 12.54 -5.75 15.53
CA GLY A 196 13.11 -7.09 15.72
C GLY A 196 14.63 -7.14 15.57
N LEU A 197 15.22 -6.23 14.78
CA LEU A 197 16.67 -6.05 14.65
C LEU A 197 17.28 -5.18 15.76
N GLY A 198 16.46 -4.69 16.71
CA GLY A 198 16.90 -3.82 17.80
C GLY A 198 17.22 -2.39 17.36
N TRP A 199 16.72 -1.94 16.20
CA TRP A 199 16.91 -0.56 15.74
C TRP A 199 15.95 0.37 16.48
N LYS A 200 16.40 1.61 16.71
CA LYS A 200 15.50 2.65 17.18
C LYS A 200 14.59 3.04 16.02
N VAL A 201 13.28 3.03 16.26
CA VAL A 201 12.29 3.56 15.31
C VAL A 201 11.86 4.95 15.78
N GLU A 202 11.98 5.94 14.90
CA GLU A 202 11.46 7.29 15.09
C GLU A 202 10.36 7.55 14.08
N GLU A 203 9.11 7.51 14.54
CA GLU A 203 7.98 7.87 13.68
C GLU A 203 7.79 9.40 13.72
N ARG A 204 8.54 10.09 12.85
CA ARG A 204 8.49 11.53 12.57
C ARG A 204 8.94 11.78 11.13
N SER A 205 8.47 12.85 10.53
CA SER A 205 8.89 13.23 9.18
C SER A 205 10.36 13.68 9.12
N PRO A 206 11.24 13.01 8.35
CA PRO A 206 12.63 13.43 8.19
C PRO A 206 12.72 14.70 7.33
N THR A 207 13.71 15.56 7.57
CA THR A 207 13.85 16.83 6.84
C THR A 207 15.09 16.84 5.94
N MET A 208 15.06 17.60 4.84
CA MET A 208 16.23 17.75 3.97
C MET A 208 17.44 18.39 4.66
N GLN A 209 17.24 19.10 5.78
CA GLN A 209 18.33 19.66 6.59
C GLN A 209 19.16 18.55 7.25
N GLU A 210 18.52 17.44 7.60
CA GLU A 210 19.15 16.26 8.22
C GLU A 210 19.83 15.35 7.18
N ARG A 211 19.72 15.65 5.87
CA ARG A 211 20.15 14.74 4.78
C ARG A 211 21.59 14.25 4.91
N ARG A 212 22.48 15.04 5.53
CA ARG A 212 23.90 14.69 5.74
C ARG A 212 24.09 13.58 6.78
N GLU A 213 23.12 13.39 7.66
CA GLU A 213 23.13 12.36 8.71
C GLU A 213 22.59 11.01 8.21
N TRP A 214 21.90 11.03 7.07
CA TRP A 214 21.30 9.84 6.49
C TRP A 214 22.38 8.96 5.88
N ALA A 215 22.50 7.74 6.40
CA ALA A 215 23.32 6.71 5.78
C ALA A 215 22.63 6.19 4.51
N GLU A 216 21.34 5.92 4.60
CA GLU A 216 20.54 5.37 3.50
C GLU A 216 19.11 5.95 3.55
N ALA A 217 18.42 5.93 2.41
CA ALA A 217 17.00 6.20 2.34
C ALA A 217 16.37 5.26 1.34
N PHE A 218 15.14 4.83 1.61
CA PHE A 218 14.43 3.91 0.74
C PHE A 218 12.93 4.20 0.77
N ILE A 219 12.26 3.69 -0.26
CA ILE A 219 10.81 3.78 -0.40
C ILE A 219 10.20 2.39 -0.39
N THR A 220 8.94 2.29 0.02
CA THR A 220 8.20 1.03 -0.05
C THR A 220 6.83 1.23 -0.64
N ASN A 221 6.37 0.24 -1.40
CA ASN A 221 5.02 0.15 -1.92
C ASN A 221 4.53 -1.29 -1.80
N SER A 222 3.22 -1.47 -1.79
CA SER A 222 2.56 -2.77 -1.92
C SER A 222 2.15 -3.10 -3.37
N ALA A 223 2.50 -2.25 -4.34
CA ALA A 223 2.16 -2.42 -5.75
C ALA A 223 3.10 -3.42 -6.45
#